data_AF-A0AA47L9T5-F1
#
_entry.id   AF-A0AA47L9T5-F1
#
_cell.length_a   1.000
_cell.length_b   1.000
_cell.length_c   1.000
_cell.angle_alpha   90.00
_cell.angle_beta   90.00
_cell.angle_gamma   90.00
#
_symmetry.space_group_name_H-M   'P 1'
#
loop_
_entity.id
_entity.type
_entity.pdbx_description
1 polymer ?
#
loop_
_entity_poly.entity_id
_entity_poly.type
_entity_poly.pdbx_seq_one_letter_code
_entity_poly.pdbx_strand_id
1 'polypeptide(L)'
;MAIKTNILELNGLNPAYFTNTELLPLDDYLTGRGIYLFPHIEKRFGSIPLERVVGHSQGYDAMKWGDCLGGRHLKRIERALMELKENPNYYLDHHVKPGISFTKVEDAYFIEEGKHRTITARFLYHHNQEVFRNTSPLSNVNIHERFIDHEYMGYVYEINMLQKIYPELEFEMTYTDSNNERCLAVHPTNFNMPSSFFTRGEVEDCIKHLKSPNLLNKLRSHRLYQHIGTSHCLKHMFGNIK
;
A
#
# COMPACT_ATOMS: atom_id res chain seq x y z
N MET A 1 22.36 15.43 -28.71
CA MET A 1 22.80 15.85 -27.36
C MET A 1 23.46 14.63 -26.71
N ALA A 2 24.66 14.77 -26.13
CA ALA A 2 25.35 13.62 -25.53
C ALA A 2 24.74 13.31 -24.16
N ILE A 3 24.34 12.06 -23.94
CA ILE A 3 23.83 11.58 -22.66
C ILE A 3 24.98 11.47 -21.64
N LYS A 4 24.77 12.00 -20.45
CA LYS A 4 25.73 11.98 -19.35
C LYS A 4 25.58 10.68 -18.57
N THR A 5 26.56 9.78 -18.71
CA THR A 5 26.54 8.43 -18.14
C THR A 5 27.35 8.29 -16.84
N ASN A 6 28.19 9.27 -16.49
CA ASN A 6 28.96 9.31 -15.23
C ASN A 6 28.10 9.72 -14.02
N ILE A 7 26.91 9.11 -13.87
CA ILE A 7 25.87 9.53 -12.92
C ILE A 7 26.31 9.48 -11.45
N LEU A 8 27.21 8.57 -11.07
CA LEU A 8 27.75 8.52 -9.70
C LEU A 8 28.59 9.76 -9.36
N GLU A 9 29.48 10.15 -10.28
CA GLU A 9 30.31 11.34 -10.13
C GLU A 9 29.46 12.62 -10.16
N LEU A 10 28.53 12.70 -11.11
CA LEU A 10 27.61 13.84 -11.22
C LEU A 10 26.77 14.01 -9.95
N ASN A 11 26.30 12.91 -9.36
CA ASN A 11 25.56 12.96 -8.12
C ASN A 11 26.44 13.34 -6.91
N GLY A 12 27.74 13.06 -6.94
CA GLY A 12 28.68 13.54 -5.94
C GLY A 12 28.90 15.06 -6.00
N LEU A 13 28.91 15.63 -7.21
CA LEU A 13 29.11 17.07 -7.44
C LEU A 13 27.83 17.89 -7.22
N ASN A 14 26.70 17.36 -7.68
CA ASN A 14 25.38 18.00 -7.55
C ASN A 14 24.33 16.92 -7.22
N PRO A 15 24.16 16.57 -5.93
CA PRO A 15 23.27 15.50 -5.52
C PRO A 15 21.83 15.71 -5.97
N ALA A 16 21.21 14.66 -6.49
CA ALA A 16 19.79 14.65 -6.78
C ALA A 16 18.99 14.88 -5.50
N TYR A 17 17.87 15.63 -5.59
CA TYR A 17 17.03 15.96 -4.44
C TYR A 17 16.53 14.73 -3.65
N PHE A 18 16.42 13.58 -4.32
CA PHE A 18 15.97 12.32 -3.73
C PHE A 18 17.11 11.45 -3.19
N THR A 19 18.38 11.86 -3.29
CA THR A 19 19.55 11.07 -2.87
C THR A 19 19.41 10.54 -1.44
N ASN A 20 18.92 11.39 -0.54
CA ASN A 20 18.77 11.06 0.88
C ASN A 20 17.38 10.51 1.25
N THR A 21 16.48 10.36 0.28
CA THR A 21 15.15 9.79 0.49
C THR A 21 15.21 8.26 0.50
N GLU A 22 14.29 7.65 1.23
CA GLU A 22 14.22 6.21 1.38
C GLU A 22 13.36 5.57 0.30
N LEU A 23 13.85 4.45 -0.21
CA LEU A 23 13.06 3.40 -0.85
C LEU A 23 12.49 2.52 0.25
N LEU A 24 11.21 2.67 0.51
CA LEU A 24 10.53 1.93 1.57
C LEU A 24 10.19 0.49 1.12
N PRO A 25 10.22 -0.49 2.04
CA PRO A 25 9.56 -1.77 1.80
C PRO A 25 8.06 -1.56 1.53
N LEU A 26 7.50 -2.34 0.60
CA LEU A 26 6.07 -2.29 0.29
C LEU A 26 5.22 -2.52 1.55
N ASP A 27 5.59 -3.49 2.39
CA ASP A 27 4.84 -3.83 3.60
C ASP A 27 4.82 -2.68 4.61
N ASP A 28 5.93 -1.97 4.78
CA ASP A 28 6.01 -0.77 5.62
C ASP A 28 5.16 0.36 5.06
N TYR A 29 5.16 0.53 3.73
CA TYR A 29 4.34 1.53 3.05
C TYR A 29 2.85 1.29 3.29
N LEU A 30 2.42 0.03 3.16
CA LEU A 30 1.02 -0.39 3.33
C LEU A 30 0.61 -0.30 4.80
N THR A 31 1.38 -0.89 5.71
CA THR A 31 1.10 -0.92 7.14
C THR A 31 1.09 0.49 7.74
N GLY A 32 2.09 1.31 7.41
CA GLY A 32 2.18 2.69 7.89
C GLY A 32 1.04 3.59 7.42
N ARG A 33 0.26 3.17 6.42
CA ARG A 33 -0.91 3.87 5.89
C ARG A 33 -2.24 3.17 6.16
N GLY A 34 -2.23 2.00 6.80
CA GLY A 34 -3.43 1.17 6.98
C GLY A 34 -4.07 0.74 5.65
N ILE A 35 -3.27 0.55 4.60
CA ILE A 35 -3.76 0.15 3.27
C ILE A 35 -3.92 -1.37 3.21
N TYR A 36 -5.09 -1.82 2.77
CA TYR A 36 -5.36 -3.21 2.44
C TYR A 36 -5.52 -3.35 0.93
N LEU A 37 -4.99 -4.43 0.37
CA LEU A 37 -4.99 -4.67 -1.07
C LEU A 37 -5.84 -5.89 -1.40
N PHE A 38 -6.61 -5.81 -2.48
CA PHE A 38 -7.21 -6.99 -3.09
C PHE A 38 -6.12 -8.02 -3.47
N PRO A 39 -6.42 -9.32 -3.42
CA PRO A 39 -5.50 -10.35 -3.87
C PRO A 39 -5.35 -10.38 -5.39
N HIS A 40 -6.34 -9.82 -6.11
CA HIS A 40 -6.27 -9.66 -7.55
C HIS A 40 -5.09 -8.76 -7.97
N ILE A 41 -4.41 -9.16 -9.04
CA ILE A 41 -3.28 -8.44 -9.64
C ILE A 41 -3.50 -8.37 -11.15
N GLU A 42 -3.52 -7.17 -11.70
CA GLU A 42 -3.50 -6.97 -13.15
C GLU A 42 -2.06 -6.83 -13.64
N LYS A 43 -1.73 -7.54 -14.72
CA LYS A 43 -0.39 -7.49 -15.32
C LYS A 43 -0.45 -6.76 -16.66
N ARG A 44 0.41 -5.76 -16.83
CA ARG A 44 0.53 -5.02 -18.09
C ARG A 44 1.94 -4.52 -18.32
N PHE A 45 2.26 -4.20 -19.57
CA PHE A 45 3.47 -3.46 -19.90
C PHE A 45 3.19 -1.95 -19.89
N GLY A 46 4.16 -1.16 -19.44
CA GLY A 46 4.02 0.30 -19.43
C GLY A 46 5.32 1.04 -19.16
N SER A 47 5.23 2.36 -19.13
CA SER A 47 6.33 3.26 -18.79
C SER A 47 6.24 3.69 -17.34
N ILE A 48 7.38 3.76 -16.66
CA ILE A 48 7.42 4.10 -15.23
C ILE A 48 7.77 5.58 -15.05
N PRO A 49 6.89 6.38 -14.44
CA PRO A 49 7.26 7.70 -13.95
C PRO A 49 8.21 7.52 -12.76
N LEU A 50 9.51 7.68 -13.00
CA LEU A 50 10.56 7.35 -12.03
C LEU A 50 10.44 8.14 -10.73
N GLU A 51 9.78 9.30 -10.76
CA GLU A 51 9.47 10.15 -9.61
C GLU A 51 8.37 9.61 -8.71
N ARG A 52 7.59 8.66 -9.21
CA ARG A 52 6.58 7.96 -8.42
C ARG A 52 7.06 6.61 -7.90
N VAL A 53 8.33 6.25 -8.15
CA VAL A 53 8.95 5.07 -7.53
C VAL A 53 9.34 5.45 -6.10
N VAL A 54 8.66 4.85 -5.14
CA VAL A 54 8.78 5.19 -3.70
C VAL A 54 9.36 4.06 -2.86
N GLY A 55 9.47 2.84 -3.42
CA GLY A 55 9.85 1.69 -2.63
C GLY A 55 10.22 0.43 -3.42
N HIS A 56 10.23 -0.71 -2.73
CA HIS A 56 10.50 -2.02 -3.30
C HIS A 56 9.79 -3.16 -2.56
N SER A 57 9.65 -4.33 -3.18
CA SER A 57 9.03 -5.53 -2.60
C SER A 57 10.02 -6.70 -2.36
N GLN A 58 11.33 -6.44 -2.35
CA GLN A 58 12.37 -7.48 -2.40
C GLN A 58 12.89 -8.01 -1.05
N GLY A 59 12.14 -7.89 0.06
CA GLY A 59 12.56 -8.42 1.37
C GLY A 59 13.82 -7.77 1.97
N TYR A 60 14.10 -6.52 1.61
CA TYR A 60 15.13 -5.69 2.24
C TYR A 60 14.45 -4.68 3.17
N ASP A 61 15.21 -4.12 4.12
CA ASP A 61 14.79 -2.94 4.87
C ASP A 61 14.81 -1.70 3.96
N ALA A 62 14.32 -0.57 4.49
CA ALA A 62 14.41 0.71 3.82
C ALA A 62 15.86 1.06 3.44
N MET A 63 16.04 1.58 2.23
CA MET A 63 17.36 1.95 1.70
C MET A 63 17.33 3.36 1.12
N LYS A 64 18.40 4.14 1.32
CA LYS A 64 18.51 5.44 0.67
C LYS A 64 18.92 5.29 -0.79
N TRP A 65 18.32 6.08 -1.68
CA TRP A 65 18.66 6.08 -3.11
C TRP A 65 20.17 6.29 -3.35
N GLY A 66 20.78 7.24 -2.65
CA GLY A 66 22.21 7.55 -2.73
C GLY A 66 23.09 6.40 -2.26
N ASP A 67 22.72 5.74 -1.17
CA ASP A 67 23.43 4.57 -0.64
C ASP A 67 23.35 3.39 -1.62
N CYS A 68 22.22 3.23 -2.32
CA CYS A 68 22.09 2.26 -3.39
C CYS A 68 23.00 2.58 -4.58
N LEU A 69 23.06 3.85 -5.02
CA LEU A 69 23.94 4.30 -6.11
C LEU A 69 25.41 4.12 -5.76
N GLY A 70 25.78 4.43 -4.50
CA GLY A 70 27.13 4.27 -3.96
C GLY A 70 27.51 2.83 -3.62
N GLY A 71 26.63 1.85 -3.89
CA GLY A 71 26.94 0.42 -3.75
C GLY A 71 26.81 -0.16 -2.35
N ARG A 72 26.39 0.63 -1.34
CA ARG A 72 26.23 0.17 0.05
C ARG A 72 25.26 -1.01 0.16
N HIS A 73 24.17 -0.96 -0.58
CA HIS A 73 23.14 -2.02 -0.60
C HIS A 73 23.18 -2.88 -1.86
N LEU A 74 23.83 -2.41 -2.92
CA LEU A 74 23.77 -3.00 -4.26
C LEU A 74 25.15 -3.46 -4.73
N LYS A 75 25.50 -4.71 -4.38
CA LYS A 75 26.82 -5.31 -4.67
C LYS A 75 27.25 -5.29 -6.14
N ARG A 76 26.32 -5.11 -7.09
CA ARG A 76 26.60 -5.10 -8.54
C ARG A 76 26.28 -3.77 -9.21
N ILE A 77 26.16 -2.68 -8.45
CA ILE A 77 25.85 -1.37 -9.04
C ILE A 77 26.98 -0.89 -9.95
N GLU A 78 28.24 -1.13 -9.62
CA GLU A 78 29.39 -0.74 -10.45
C GLU A 78 29.31 -1.36 -11.85
N ARG A 79 28.93 -2.64 -11.93
CA ARG A 79 28.70 -3.32 -13.20
C ARG A 79 27.57 -2.65 -13.99
N ALA A 80 26.45 -2.33 -13.34
CA ALA A 80 25.35 -1.63 -14.02
C ALA A 80 25.75 -0.22 -14.50
N LEU A 81 26.66 0.46 -13.79
CA LEU A 81 27.21 1.75 -14.20
C LEU A 81 28.19 1.62 -15.37
N MET A 82 28.99 0.56 -15.42
CA MET A 82 29.82 0.24 -16.59
C MET A 82 28.95 -0.07 -17.81
N GLU A 83 27.93 -0.92 -17.65
CA GLU A 83 26.97 -1.24 -18.72
C GLU A 83 26.25 0.01 -19.25
N LEU A 84 25.91 0.99 -18.39
CA LEU A 84 25.38 2.29 -18.81
C LEU A 84 26.38 3.09 -19.65
N LYS A 85 27.67 3.07 -19.31
CA LYS A 85 28.71 3.77 -20.06
C LYS A 85 28.94 3.13 -21.44
N GLU A 86 28.94 1.81 -21.49
CA GLU A 86 29.16 1.03 -22.72
C GLU A 86 27.94 1.07 -23.66
N ASN A 87 26.73 1.04 -23.11
CA ASN A 87 25.49 1.02 -23.89
C ASN A 87 24.39 1.91 -23.26
N PRO A 88 24.49 3.25 -23.40
CA PRO A 88 23.45 4.15 -22.91
C PRO A 88 22.13 4.02 -23.68
N ASN A 89 22.16 3.51 -24.92
CA ASN A 89 20.97 3.33 -25.75
C ASN A 89 19.95 2.38 -25.13
N TYR A 90 20.38 1.47 -24.24
CA TYR A 90 19.49 0.62 -23.46
C TYR A 90 18.39 1.43 -22.73
N TYR A 91 18.70 2.62 -22.22
CA TYR A 91 17.74 3.48 -21.52
C TYR A 91 17.00 4.45 -22.45
N LEU A 92 17.39 4.52 -23.72
CA LEU A 92 16.75 5.35 -24.74
C LEU A 92 15.78 4.53 -25.62
N ASP A 93 15.97 3.21 -25.68
CA ASP A 93 15.10 2.33 -26.45
C ASP A 93 13.74 2.10 -25.77
N HIS A 94 12.75 1.78 -26.62
CA HIS A 94 11.38 1.44 -26.22
C HIS A 94 11.09 -0.07 -26.27
N HIS A 95 12.14 -0.89 -26.42
CA HIS A 95 11.99 -2.34 -26.40
C HIS A 95 11.62 -2.81 -25.00
N VAL A 96 10.99 -3.99 -24.94
CA VAL A 96 10.68 -4.65 -23.67
C VAL A 96 11.97 -4.82 -22.89
N LYS A 97 11.98 -4.41 -21.62
CA LYS A 97 13.15 -4.53 -20.75
C LYS A 97 12.97 -5.74 -19.82
N PRO A 98 13.47 -6.94 -20.19
CA PRO A 98 13.25 -8.14 -19.39
C PRO A 98 13.93 -8.06 -18.03
N GLY A 99 13.33 -8.70 -17.02
CA GLY A 99 13.82 -8.71 -15.64
C GLY A 99 13.68 -7.38 -14.89
N ILE A 100 12.75 -6.53 -15.35
CA ILE A 100 12.34 -5.32 -14.65
C ILE A 100 10.82 -5.41 -14.47
N SER A 101 10.39 -5.37 -13.21
CA SER A 101 8.97 -5.36 -12.86
C SER A 101 8.72 -4.43 -11.68
N PHE A 102 7.51 -3.89 -11.64
CA PHE A 102 7.06 -3.00 -10.58
C PHE A 102 5.70 -3.42 -10.07
N THR A 103 5.51 -3.35 -8.75
CA THR A 103 4.17 -3.31 -8.17
C THR A 103 3.67 -1.87 -8.21
N LYS A 104 2.47 -1.64 -8.73
CA LYS A 104 1.78 -0.34 -8.69
C LYS A 104 0.65 -0.40 -7.68
N VAL A 105 0.61 0.55 -6.75
CA VAL A 105 -0.50 0.77 -5.81
C VAL A 105 -0.93 2.23 -5.96
N GLU A 106 -2.14 2.46 -6.47
CA GLU A 106 -2.61 3.80 -6.88
C GLU A 106 -1.60 4.52 -7.79
N ASP A 107 -1.00 5.62 -7.33
CA ASP A 107 0.02 6.40 -8.03
C ASP A 107 1.45 5.99 -7.68
N ALA A 108 1.65 5.13 -6.67
CA ALA A 108 2.96 4.73 -6.17
C ALA A 108 3.48 3.46 -6.87
N TYR A 109 4.79 3.45 -7.14
CA TYR A 109 5.48 2.32 -7.75
C TYR A 109 6.54 1.74 -6.81
N PHE A 110 6.62 0.41 -6.78
CA PHE A 110 7.55 -0.35 -5.96
C PHE A 110 8.35 -1.29 -6.85
N ILE A 111 9.67 -1.27 -6.72
CA ILE A 111 10.57 -2.15 -7.47
C ILE A 111 10.37 -3.60 -7.02
N GLU A 112 9.93 -4.46 -7.92
CA GLU A 112 9.83 -5.90 -7.69
C GLU A 112 11.02 -6.65 -8.28
N GLU A 113 11.48 -6.24 -9.47
CA GLU A 113 12.69 -6.75 -10.11
C GLU A 113 13.48 -5.62 -10.77
N GLY A 114 14.79 -5.82 -10.96
CA GLY A 114 15.61 -4.87 -11.72
C GLY A 114 16.16 -3.68 -10.92
N LYS A 115 16.24 -3.78 -9.58
CA LYS A 115 16.69 -2.71 -8.68
C LYS A 115 17.91 -1.92 -9.18
N HIS A 116 19.00 -2.58 -9.54
CA HIS A 116 20.20 -1.92 -10.07
C HIS A 116 19.90 -1.01 -11.28
N ARG A 117 19.13 -1.52 -12.26
CA ARG A 117 18.73 -0.77 -13.45
C ARG A 117 17.77 0.37 -13.12
N THR A 118 16.89 0.19 -12.13
CA THR A 118 16.00 1.27 -11.67
C THR A 118 16.75 2.38 -10.97
N ILE A 119 17.70 2.06 -10.08
CA ILE A 119 18.57 3.06 -9.45
C ILE A 119 19.33 3.85 -10.52
N THR A 120 19.99 3.14 -11.44
CA THR A 120 20.70 3.76 -12.56
C THR A 120 19.78 4.65 -13.40
N ALA A 121 18.59 4.16 -13.78
CA ALA A 121 17.62 4.92 -14.56
C ALA A 121 17.16 6.20 -13.85
N ARG A 122 16.90 6.13 -12.53
CA ARG A 122 16.43 7.29 -11.74
C ARG A 122 17.45 8.42 -11.71
N PHE A 123 18.71 8.11 -11.44
CA PHE A 123 19.79 9.11 -11.45
C PHE A 123 20.12 9.57 -12.88
N LEU A 124 20.08 8.67 -13.86
CA LEU A 124 20.26 9.01 -15.27
C LEU A 124 19.20 10.01 -15.74
N TYR A 125 17.93 9.77 -15.40
CA TYR A 125 16.82 10.68 -15.68
C TYR A 125 17.05 12.06 -15.08
N HIS A 126 17.44 12.12 -13.81
CA HIS A 126 17.70 13.39 -13.12
C HIS A 126 18.81 14.21 -13.77
N HIS A 127 19.93 13.60 -14.14
CA HIS A 127 21.07 14.32 -14.72
C HIS A 127 20.93 14.59 -16.23
N ASN A 128 19.89 14.07 -16.87
CA ASN A 128 19.64 14.18 -18.30
C ASN A 128 18.18 14.54 -18.63
N GLN A 129 17.55 15.41 -17.84
CA GLN A 129 16.13 15.79 -18.01
C GLN A 129 15.78 16.20 -19.46
N GLU A 130 16.68 16.90 -20.13
CA GLU A 130 16.55 17.31 -21.54
C GLU A 130 16.38 16.14 -22.51
N VAL A 131 17.05 15.02 -22.25
CA VAL A 131 16.97 13.80 -23.06
C VAL A 131 15.66 13.05 -22.82
N PHE A 132 15.13 13.13 -21.60
CA PHE A 132 13.97 12.36 -21.14
C PHE A 132 12.69 13.20 -20.96
N ARG A 133 12.61 14.40 -21.55
CA ARG A 133 11.48 15.34 -21.36
C ARG A 133 10.11 14.69 -21.54
N ASN A 134 9.98 13.78 -22.51
CA ASN A 134 8.72 13.14 -22.86
C ASN A 134 8.74 11.61 -22.73
N THR A 135 9.82 11.04 -22.19
CA THR A 135 10.04 9.59 -22.18
C THR A 135 10.64 9.14 -20.86
N SER A 136 10.19 7.98 -20.37
CA SER A 136 10.84 7.34 -19.22
C SER A 136 12.00 6.49 -19.71
N PRO A 137 13.17 6.50 -19.02
CA PRO A 137 14.24 5.55 -19.26
C PRO A 137 13.81 4.09 -19.00
N LEU A 138 12.71 3.89 -18.28
CA LEU A 138 12.07 2.59 -18.05
C LEU A 138 10.71 2.54 -18.77
N SER A 139 10.73 2.70 -20.09
CA SER A 139 9.58 2.37 -20.93
C SER A 139 9.47 0.87 -21.16
N ASN A 140 8.24 0.37 -21.33
CA ASN A 140 7.93 -1.00 -21.70
C ASN A 140 8.46 -2.07 -20.72
N VAL A 141 8.22 -1.85 -19.43
CA VAL A 141 8.51 -2.80 -18.34
C VAL A 141 7.23 -3.44 -17.83
N ASN A 142 7.35 -4.57 -17.12
CA ASN A 142 6.21 -5.24 -16.53
C ASN A 142 5.69 -4.48 -15.29
N ILE A 143 4.37 -4.33 -15.17
CA ILE A 143 3.68 -3.66 -14.07
C ILE A 143 2.62 -4.61 -13.53
N HIS A 144 2.72 -4.89 -12.24
CA HIS A 144 1.75 -5.62 -11.44
C HIS A 144 0.89 -4.60 -10.67
N GLU A 145 -0.27 -4.29 -11.22
CA GLU A 145 -1.21 -3.33 -10.63
C GLU A 145 -2.02 -3.99 -9.53
N ARG A 146 -1.98 -3.39 -8.34
CA ARG A 146 -2.69 -3.79 -7.13
C ARG A 146 -3.73 -2.74 -6.79
N PHE A 147 -4.87 -3.21 -6.33
CA PHE A 147 -6.03 -2.37 -6.04
C PHE A 147 -6.25 -2.30 -4.54
N ILE A 148 -6.51 -1.10 -4.04
CA ILE A 148 -6.83 -0.85 -2.63
C ILE A 148 -8.27 -1.29 -2.34
N ASP A 149 -8.45 -1.99 -1.24
CA ASP A 149 -9.75 -2.37 -0.71
C ASP A 149 -10.31 -1.26 0.21
N HIS A 150 -10.83 -0.20 -0.42
CA HIS A 150 -11.39 0.93 0.30
C HIS A 150 -12.61 0.56 1.15
N GLU A 151 -13.36 -0.47 0.76
CA GLU A 151 -14.50 -0.96 1.52
C GLU A 151 -14.04 -1.53 2.87
N TYR A 152 -13.08 -2.45 2.85
CA TYR A 152 -12.53 -3.01 4.09
C TYR A 152 -11.86 -1.95 4.97
N MET A 153 -11.14 -1.01 4.37
CA MET A 153 -10.58 0.14 5.10
C MET A 153 -11.67 0.98 5.78
N GLY A 154 -12.81 1.17 5.11
CA GLY A 154 -14.00 1.79 5.68
C GLY A 154 -14.53 1.02 6.89
N TYR A 155 -14.65 -0.31 6.79
CA TYR A 155 -15.06 -1.15 7.91
C TYR A 155 -14.11 -1.06 9.11
N VAL A 156 -12.80 -1.13 8.88
CA VAL A 156 -11.79 -0.98 9.94
C VAL A 156 -11.92 0.36 10.65
N TYR A 157 -12.10 1.45 9.90
CA TYR A 157 -12.31 2.78 10.47
C TYR A 157 -13.56 2.84 11.36
N GLU A 158 -14.67 2.33 10.87
CA GLU A 158 -15.95 2.37 11.58
C GLU A 158 -15.95 1.49 12.83
N ILE A 159 -15.35 0.31 12.76
CA ILE A 159 -15.21 -0.59 13.91
C ILE A 159 -14.31 0.03 14.98
N ASN A 160 -13.22 0.70 14.60
CA ASN A 160 -12.36 1.44 15.55
C ASN A 160 -13.11 2.60 16.24
N MET A 161 -14.08 3.21 15.57
CA MET A 161 -14.95 4.22 16.19
C MET A 161 -15.97 3.58 17.15
N LEU A 162 -16.55 2.45 16.77
CA LEU A 162 -17.47 1.68 17.60
C LEU A 162 -16.81 1.13 18.88
N GLN A 163 -15.55 0.72 18.81
CA GLN A 163 -14.76 0.29 19.97
C GLN A 163 -14.68 1.37 21.08
N LYS A 164 -14.71 2.66 20.70
CA LYS A 164 -14.75 3.78 21.66
C LYS A 164 -16.13 4.00 22.27
N ILE A 165 -17.18 3.62 21.55
CA ILE A 165 -18.59 3.77 21.98
C ILE A 165 -19.00 2.60 22.88
N TYR A 166 -18.48 1.41 22.60
CA TYR A 166 -18.76 0.15 23.28
C TYR A 166 -17.48 -0.43 23.89
N PRO A 167 -16.92 0.18 24.95
CA PRO A 167 -15.70 -0.32 25.59
C PRO A 167 -15.86 -1.71 26.24
N GLU A 168 -17.11 -2.14 26.47
CA GLU A 168 -17.44 -3.48 26.96
C GLU A 168 -17.35 -4.58 25.88
N LEU A 169 -17.14 -4.20 24.61
CA LEU A 169 -16.98 -5.11 23.48
C LEU A 169 -15.55 -4.99 22.94
N GLU A 170 -14.96 -6.12 22.55
CA GLU A 170 -13.73 -6.19 21.78
C GLU A 170 -14.07 -6.58 20.35
N PHE A 171 -13.57 -5.81 19.39
CA PHE A 171 -13.79 -6.06 17.97
C PHE A 171 -12.50 -6.54 17.31
N GLU A 172 -12.54 -7.69 16.64
CA GLU A 172 -11.42 -8.24 15.88
C GLU A 172 -11.78 -8.29 14.38
N MET A 173 -11.04 -7.54 13.57
CA MET A 173 -11.19 -7.53 12.12
C MET A 173 -10.18 -8.49 11.49
N THR A 174 -10.66 -9.41 10.65
CA THR A 174 -9.83 -10.29 9.82
C THR A 174 -10.05 -9.94 8.34
N TYR A 175 -8.97 -9.70 7.61
CA TYR A 175 -9.07 -9.42 6.18
C TYR A 175 -9.48 -10.68 5.40
N THR A 176 -10.46 -10.51 4.51
CA THR A 176 -10.87 -11.50 3.49
C THR A 176 -11.43 -10.73 2.30
N ASP A 177 -11.25 -11.23 1.07
CA ASP A 177 -11.87 -10.71 -0.14
C ASP A 177 -13.22 -11.39 -0.46
N SER A 178 -13.63 -12.37 0.35
CA SER A 178 -14.85 -13.15 0.16
C SER A 178 -15.99 -12.66 1.05
N ASN A 179 -17.13 -12.33 0.43
CA ASN A 179 -18.33 -11.91 1.15
C ASN A 179 -18.89 -12.96 2.11
N ASN A 180 -18.54 -14.24 1.93
CA ASN A 180 -19.05 -15.35 2.73
C ASN A 180 -18.09 -15.80 3.84
N GLU A 181 -16.89 -15.22 3.89
CA GLU A 181 -15.89 -15.55 4.91
C GLU A 181 -15.98 -14.63 6.10
N ARG A 182 -15.59 -15.16 7.26
CA ARG A 182 -15.56 -14.41 8.52
C ARG A 182 -14.62 -13.21 8.40
N CYS A 183 -15.16 -12.02 8.64
CA CYS A 183 -14.45 -10.75 8.54
C CYS A 183 -14.41 -9.98 9.86
N LEU A 184 -15.41 -10.16 10.73
CA LEU A 184 -15.51 -9.48 12.02
C LEU A 184 -15.86 -10.48 13.13
N ALA A 185 -15.14 -10.43 14.23
CA ALA A 185 -15.53 -11.04 15.50
C ALA A 185 -15.85 -9.95 16.53
N VAL A 186 -16.90 -10.18 17.32
CA VAL A 186 -17.33 -9.31 18.41
C VAL A 186 -17.35 -10.13 19.68
N HIS A 187 -16.50 -9.74 20.63
CA HIS A 187 -16.29 -10.43 21.89
C HIS A 187 -16.82 -9.56 23.04
N PRO A 188 -17.78 -10.04 23.84
CA PRO A 188 -18.11 -9.37 25.09
C PRO A 188 -16.94 -9.53 26.06
N THR A 189 -16.52 -8.44 26.70
CA THR A 189 -15.48 -8.48 27.76
C THR A 189 -15.92 -9.30 28.98
N ASN A 190 -17.23 -9.52 29.14
CA ASN A 190 -17.78 -10.45 30.11
C ASN A 190 -17.73 -11.89 29.57
N PHE A 191 -16.81 -12.69 30.12
CA PHE A 191 -16.51 -14.07 29.72
C PHE A 191 -17.70 -15.07 29.71
N ASN A 192 -18.86 -14.68 30.25
CA ASN A 192 -20.05 -15.53 30.29
C ASN A 192 -20.95 -15.41 29.05
N MET A 193 -20.63 -14.54 28.09
CA MET A 193 -21.42 -14.38 26.85
C MET A 193 -20.65 -14.88 25.62
N PRO A 194 -21.33 -15.56 24.66
CA PRO A 194 -20.68 -16.09 23.48
C PRO A 194 -20.30 -14.99 22.48
N SER A 195 -19.17 -15.17 21.80
CA SER A 195 -18.75 -14.30 20.70
C SER A 195 -19.71 -14.33 19.51
N SER A 196 -19.78 -13.23 18.77
CA SER A 196 -20.51 -13.16 17.49
C SER A 196 -19.55 -12.96 16.32
N PHE A 197 -19.85 -13.56 15.17
CA PHE A 197 -18.94 -13.62 14.02
C PHE A 197 -19.67 -13.25 12.73
N PHE A 198 -19.24 -12.19 12.06
CA PHE A 198 -19.89 -11.70 10.86
C PHE A 198 -19.02 -12.00 9.65
N THR A 199 -19.67 -12.45 8.58
CA THR A 199 -19.04 -12.54 7.27
C THR A 199 -18.79 -11.14 6.71
N ARG A 200 -17.89 -10.99 5.73
CA ARG A 200 -17.63 -9.68 5.11
C ARG A 200 -18.92 -9.02 4.60
N GLY A 201 -19.81 -9.79 3.96
CA GLY A 201 -21.08 -9.29 3.46
C GLY A 201 -22.07 -8.84 4.55
N GLU A 202 -21.86 -9.21 5.81
CA GLU A 202 -22.69 -8.82 6.95
C GLU A 202 -22.12 -7.63 7.74
N VAL A 203 -20.87 -7.19 7.47
CA VAL A 203 -20.19 -6.17 8.28
C VAL A 203 -20.87 -4.82 8.20
N GLU A 204 -21.30 -4.39 7.01
CA GLU A 204 -21.98 -3.10 6.83
C GLU A 204 -23.27 -3.02 7.67
N ASP A 205 -24.11 -4.06 7.60
CA ASP A 205 -25.34 -4.15 8.39
C ASP A 205 -25.04 -4.20 9.90
N CYS A 206 -23.99 -4.93 10.30
CA CYS A 206 -23.53 -4.96 11.68
C CYS A 206 -23.16 -3.55 12.19
N ILE A 207 -22.36 -2.80 11.43
CA ILE A 207 -21.98 -1.42 11.75
C ILE A 207 -23.23 -0.53 11.86
N LYS A 208 -24.16 -0.64 10.92
CA LYS A 208 -25.42 0.12 10.93
C LYS A 208 -26.25 -0.16 12.19
N HIS A 209 -26.36 -1.43 12.58
CA HIS A 209 -27.07 -1.83 13.79
C HIS A 209 -26.43 -1.33 15.08
N LEU A 210 -25.09 -1.29 15.13
CA LEU A 210 -24.34 -0.74 16.27
C LEU A 210 -24.43 0.78 16.34
N LYS A 211 -24.41 1.49 15.21
CA LYS A 211 -24.57 2.96 15.18
C LYS A 211 -25.98 3.41 15.55
N SER A 212 -26.99 2.58 15.30
CA SER A 212 -28.39 2.89 15.55
C SER A 212 -29.07 1.77 16.34
N PRO A 213 -28.68 1.59 17.62
CA PRO A 213 -29.23 0.53 18.44
C PRO A 213 -30.72 0.82 18.72
N ASN A 214 -31.58 -0.18 18.50
CA ASN A 214 -33.00 -0.10 18.79
C ASN A 214 -33.44 -1.18 19.79
N LEU A 215 -34.45 -0.85 20.60
CA LEU A 215 -34.94 -1.72 21.67
C LEU A 215 -35.67 -2.95 21.12
N LEU A 216 -36.31 -2.86 19.96
CA LEU A 216 -37.02 -3.98 19.34
C LEU A 216 -36.06 -5.13 18.99
N ASN A 217 -34.91 -4.84 18.41
CA ASN A 217 -33.90 -5.83 18.07
C ASN A 217 -33.20 -6.38 19.32
N LYS A 218 -33.09 -5.57 20.39
CA LYS A 218 -32.66 -6.03 21.72
C LYS A 218 -33.63 -7.04 22.31
N LEU A 219 -34.93 -6.76 22.26
CA LEU A 219 -35.99 -7.67 22.75
C LEU A 219 -36.11 -8.94 21.91
N ARG A 220 -35.82 -8.86 20.61
CA ARG A 220 -35.77 -10.02 19.70
C ARG A 220 -34.47 -10.83 19.82
N SER A 221 -33.56 -10.45 20.72
CA SER A 221 -32.25 -11.10 20.92
C SER A 221 -31.47 -11.27 19.61
N HIS A 222 -31.58 -10.30 18.69
CA HIS A 222 -30.82 -10.31 17.45
C HIS A 222 -29.33 -10.47 17.79
N ARG A 223 -28.62 -11.30 17.01
CA ARG A 223 -27.26 -11.79 17.29
C ARG A 223 -26.31 -10.76 17.90
N LEU A 224 -26.30 -9.56 17.33
CA LEU A 224 -25.48 -8.42 17.78
C LEU A 224 -26.00 -7.73 19.05
N TYR A 225 -27.32 -7.61 19.19
CA TYR A 225 -27.96 -6.85 20.26
C TYR A 225 -27.89 -7.55 21.60
N GLN A 226 -27.61 -8.86 21.65
CA GLN A 226 -27.35 -9.56 22.92
C GLN A 226 -26.22 -8.90 23.70
N HIS A 227 -25.21 -8.36 23.00
CA HIS A 227 -24.04 -7.72 23.57
C HIS A 227 -24.22 -6.25 23.96
N ILE A 228 -25.19 -5.56 23.36
CA ILE A 228 -25.40 -4.12 23.56
C ILE A 228 -26.25 -3.87 24.82
N GLY A 229 -25.78 -3.05 25.76
CA GLY A 229 -26.57 -2.69 26.94
C GLY A 229 -27.92 -2.02 26.61
N THR A 230 -28.98 -2.36 27.34
CA THR A 230 -30.33 -1.75 27.15
C THR A 230 -30.29 -0.23 27.28
N SER A 231 -29.40 0.30 28.12
CA SER A 231 -29.14 1.74 28.27
C SER A 231 -28.72 2.42 26.95
N HIS A 232 -27.93 1.76 26.09
CA HIS A 232 -27.55 2.31 24.78
C HIS A 232 -28.75 2.38 23.83
N CYS A 233 -29.62 1.37 23.84
CA CYS A 233 -30.85 1.37 23.04
C CYS A 233 -31.80 2.50 23.48
N LEU A 234 -31.97 2.69 24.80
CA LEU A 234 -32.81 3.74 25.36
C LEU A 234 -32.23 5.14 25.09
N LYS A 235 -30.91 5.33 25.27
CA LYS A 235 -30.24 6.61 24.96
C LYS A 235 -30.42 7.02 23.50
N HIS A 236 -30.30 6.08 22.56
CA HIS A 236 -30.53 6.38 21.15
C HIS A 236 -32.00 6.70 20.84
N MET A 237 -32.94 5.99 21.46
CA MET A 237 -34.38 6.25 21.27
C MET A 237 -34.83 7.60 21.85
N PHE A 238 -34.37 7.97 23.05
CA PHE A 238 -34.83 9.18 23.76
C PHE A 238 -33.91 10.38 23.58
N GLY A 239 -32.65 10.20 23.19
CA GLY A 239 -31.69 11.28 22.92
C GLY A 239 -31.94 12.04 21.62
N ASN A 240 -32.80 11.51 20.73
CA ASN A 240 -33.23 12.16 19.48
C ASN A 240 -34.56 12.93 19.62
N ILE A 241 -35.12 13.02 20.83
CA ILE A 241 -36.30 13.83 21.11
C ILE A 241 -35.82 15.21 21.58
N LYS A 242 -35.80 16.18 20.67
CA LYS A 242 -35.74 17.61 21.00
C LYS A 242 -37.14 18.18 21.08
#